data_AF-A0A075UQ83-F1
#
_entry.id   AF-A0A075UQ83-F1
#
_cell.length_a   1.000
_cell.length_b   1.000
_cell.length_c   1.000
_cell.angle_alpha   90.00
_cell.angle_beta   90.00
_cell.angle_gamma   90.00
#
_symmetry.space_group_name_H-M   'P 1'
#
loop_
_entity.id
_entity.type
_entity.pdbx_description
1 polymer ?
#
loop_
_entity_poly.entity_id
_entity_poly.type
_entity_poly.pdbx_seq_one_letter_code
_entity_poly.pdbx_strand_id
1 'polypeptide(L)'
;MTGVDWNTDGFIDIYPVETQGKLDELRTASTNLANGWKSAHDRIKAPGALFGGPMGIALKGALETPSNEVSKIVDQMPGFYQGAADGGKKAVGYYLDGEAAATDALSS
;
A
#
# COMPACT_ATOMS: atom_id res chain seq x y z
N MET A 1 15.83 -12.39 -2.20
CA MET A 1 15.83 -11.02 -1.66
C MET A 1 17.22 -10.75 -1.11
N THR A 2 18.11 -10.19 -1.93
CA THR A 2 19.46 -9.79 -1.51
C THR A 2 19.67 -8.38 -2.03
N GLY A 3 19.41 -7.40 -1.17
CA GLY A 3 19.42 -5.97 -1.49
C GLY A 3 18.99 -5.14 -0.28
N VAL A 4 19.29 -5.61 0.92
CA VAL A 4 19.00 -4.89 2.17
C VAL A 4 20.34 -4.55 2.81
N ASP A 5 21.17 -3.78 2.09
CA ASP A 5 22.51 -3.35 2.52
C ASP A 5 23.59 -4.46 2.40
N TRP A 6 23.99 -4.76 1.17
CA TRP A 6 25.02 -5.74 0.82
C TRP A 6 26.42 -5.29 1.25
N ASN A 7 26.67 -3.97 1.29
CA ASN A 7 27.97 -3.40 1.65
C ASN A 7 28.06 -2.92 3.11
N THR A 8 26.97 -3.01 3.88
CA THR A 8 26.87 -2.60 5.30
C THR A 8 27.07 -1.10 5.53
N ASP A 9 26.80 -0.27 4.52
CA ASP A 9 26.98 1.18 4.61
C ASP A 9 25.77 1.90 5.23
N GLY A 10 24.72 1.15 5.58
CA GLY A 10 23.49 1.68 6.15
C GLY A 10 22.53 2.26 5.10
N PHE A 11 22.84 2.13 3.81
CA PHE A 11 21.99 2.49 2.69
C PHE A 11 21.42 1.23 2.00
N ILE A 12 20.26 1.40 1.37
CA ILE A 12 19.64 0.32 0.60
C ILE A 12 20.35 0.27 -0.76
N ASP A 13 20.86 -0.90 -1.15
CA ASP A 13 21.28 -1.13 -2.54
C ASP A 13 20.04 -1.06 -3.45
N ILE A 14 19.98 -0.03 -4.29
CA ILE A 14 18.87 0.16 -5.22
C ILE A 14 19.32 -0.31 -6.60
N TYR A 15 18.67 -1.35 -7.12
CA TYR A 15 18.68 -1.68 -8.54
C TYR A 15 17.52 -0.95 -9.21
N PRO A 16 17.73 0.22 -9.83
CA PRO A 16 16.64 1.18 -10.07
C PRO A 16 15.47 0.60 -10.86
N VAL A 17 15.75 -0.17 -11.91
CA VAL A 17 14.74 -0.79 -12.76
C VAL A 17 13.92 -1.83 -12.01
N GLU A 18 14.57 -2.73 -11.27
CA GLU A 18 13.89 -3.78 -10.51
C GLU A 18 13.09 -3.17 -9.35
N THR A 19 13.71 -2.25 -8.60
CA THR A 19 13.07 -1.53 -7.50
C THR A 19 11.84 -0.77 -7.98
N GLN A 20 11.93 -0.07 -9.12
CA GLN A 20 10.80 0.67 -9.68
C GLN A 20 9.65 -0.27 -10.08
N GLY A 21 9.95 -1.41 -10.70
CA GLY A 21 8.94 -2.44 -11.00
C GLY A 21 8.20 -2.93 -9.75
N LYS A 22 8.92 -3.18 -8.65
CA LYS A 22 8.31 -3.59 -7.38
C LYS A 22 7.46 -2.51 -6.73
N LEU A 23 7.86 -1.24 -6.84
CA LEU A 23 7.07 -0.11 -6.35
C LEU A 23 5.78 0.09 -7.17
N ASP A 24 5.81 -0.19 -8.47
CA ASP A 24 4.61 -0.18 -9.32
C ASP A 24 3.66 -1.35 -9.01
N GLU A 25 4.19 -2.55 -8.76
CA GLU A 25 3.42 -3.69 -8.25
C GLU A 25 2.72 -3.33 -6.93
N LEU A 26 3.44 -2.68 -6.00
CA LEU A 26 2.92 -2.24 -4.70
C LEU A 26 1.78 -1.24 -4.84
N ARG A 27 1.95 -0.24 -5.71
CA ARG A 27 0.93 0.77 -6.00
C ARG A 27 -0.32 0.16 -6.64
N THR A 28 -0.13 -0.83 -7.51
CA THR A 28 -1.23 -1.58 -8.14
C THR A 28 -1.98 -2.40 -7.09
N ALA A 29 -1.27 -3.12 -6.22
CA ALA A 29 -1.86 -3.88 -5.12
C ALA A 29 -2.68 -2.97 -4.18
N SER A 30 -2.16 -1.78 -3.86
CA SER A 30 -2.89 -0.77 -3.08
C SER A 30 -4.21 -0.37 -3.72
N THR A 31 -4.20 -0.14 -5.04
CA THR A 31 -5.39 0.28 -5.79
C THR A 31 -6.43 -0.85 -5.83
N ASN A 32 -5.98 -2.09 -6.05
CA ASN A 32 -6.83 -3.26 -6.04
C ASN A 32 -7.47 -3.50 -4.67
N LEU A 33 -6.70 -3.34 -3.59
CA LEU A 33 -7.20 -3.45 -2.23
C LEU A 33 -8.28 -2.39 -1.96
N ALA A 34 -8.02 -1.11 -2.29
CA ALA A 34 -8.99 -0.03 -2.12
C ALA A 34 -10.31 -0.31 -2.87
N ASN A 35 -10.22 -0.74 -4.13
CA ASN A 35 -11.40 -1.04 -4.95
C ASN A 35 -12.19 -2.25 -4.43
N GLY A 36 -11.48 -3.33 -4.11
CA GLY A 36 -12.08 -4.55 -3.56
C GLY A 36 -12.76 -4.30 -2.22
N TRP A 37 -12.08 -3.56 -1.33
CA TRP A 37 -12.61 -3.18 -0.04
C TRP A 37 -13.85 -2.30 -0.15
N LYS A 38 -13.80 -1.24 -0.98
CA LYS A 38 -14.97 -0.38 -1.21
C LYS A 38 -16.21 -1.17 -1.61
N SER A 39 -16.06 -2.11 -2.55
CA SER A 39 -17.16 -2.97 -3.00
C SER A 39 -17.72 -3.86 -1.89
N ALA A 40 -16.84 -4.45 -1.06
CA ALA A 40 -17.25 -5.27 0.07
C ALA A 40 -17.92 -4.44 1.19
N HIS A 41 -17.33 -3.30 1.53
CA HIS A 41 -17.81 -2.39 2.57
C HIS A 41 -19.19 -1.81 2.24
N ASP A 42 -19.40 -1.37 0.99
CA ASP A 42 -20.70 -0.86 0.54
C ASP A 42 -21.80 -1.93 0.65
N ARG A 43 -21.47 -3.22 0.46
CA ARG A 43 -22.40 -4.36 0.66
C ARG A 43 -22.66 -4.66 2.12
N ILE A 44 -21.67 -4.57 3.00
CA ILE A 44 -21.82 -4.79 4.45
C ILE A 44 -22.73 -3.73 5.07
N LYS A 45 -22.61 -2.47 4.63
CA LYS A 45 -23.43 -1.36 5.13
C LYS A 45 -24.81 -1.25 4.46
N ALA A 46 -25.07 -1.95 3.38
CA ALA A 46 -26.36 -1.93 2.70
C ALA A 46 -27.49 -2.46 3.63
N PRO A 47 -28.47 -1.62 4.00
CA PRO A 47 -29.56 -2.04 4.87
C PRO A 47 -30.40 -3.13 4.20
N GLY A 48 -30.62 -4.25 4.89
CA GLY A 48 -31.60 -5.28 4.50
C GLY A 48 -31.05 -6.54 3.83
N ALA A 49 -29.79 -6.59 3.38
CA ALA A 49 -29.24 -7.77 2.69
C ALA A 49 -28.89 -8.94 3.62
N LEU A 50 -28.38 -8.67 4.83
CA LEU A 50 -27.96 -9.69 5.81
C LEU A 50 -28.81 -9.71 7.08
N PHE A 51 -29.68 -8.72 7.28
CA PHE A 51 -30.30 -8.46 8.59
C PHE A 51 -31.83 -8.34 8.60
N GLY A 52 -32.52 -8.79 7.55
CA GLY A 52 -33.99 -8.64 7.44
C GLY A 52 -34.81 -9.51 8.40
N GLY A 53 -34.23 -10.59 8.94
CA GLY A 53 -34.90 -11.50 9.88
C GLY A 53 -34.58 -11.24 11.36
N PRO A 54 -35.26 -11.92 12.30
CA PRO A 54 -35.07 -11.72 13.75
C PRO A 54 -33.63 -11.92 14.23
N MET A 55 -32.95 -12.94 13.70
CA MET A 55 -31.51 -13.17 13.95
C MET A 55 -30.66 -12.02 13.43
N GLY A 56 -31.05 -11.46 12.29
CA GLY A 56 -30.39 -10.33 11.67
C GLY A 56 -30.46 -9.06 12.50
N ILE A 57 -31.64 -8.77 13.06
CA ILE A 57 -31.85 -7.63 13.97
C ILE A 57 -31.01 -7.80 15.24
N ALA A 58 -30.95 -9.00 15.81
CA ALA A 58 -30.15 -9.29 17.00
C ALA A 58 -28.64 -9.16 16.77
N LEU A 59 -28.15 -9.65 15.62
CA LEU A 59 -26.73 -9.59 15.25
C LEU A 59 -26.28 -8.17 14.86
N LYS A 60 -27.18 -7.34 14.30
CA LYS A 60 -26.83 -5.99 13.84
C LYS A 60 -26.14 -5.16 14.92
N GLY A 61 -26.70 -5.13 16.14
CA GLY A 61 -26.10 -4.39 17.26
C GLY A 61 -24.80 -4.99 17.76
N ALA A 62 -24.68 -6.33 17.77
CA ALA A 62 -23.46 -7.01 18.20
C ALA A 62 -22.29 -6.86 17.20
N LEU A 63 -22.60 -6.72 15.91
CA LEU A 63 -21.60 -6.66 14.84
C LEU A 63 -21.20 -5.23 14.46
N GLU A 64 -21.91 -4.20 14.91
CA GLU A 64 -21.66 -2.81 14.52
C GLU A 64 -20.24 -2.35 14.89
N THR A 65 -19.86 -2.48 16.16
CA THR A 65 -18.52 -2.12 16.65
C THR A 65 -17.39 -2.86 15.92
N PRO A 66 -17.36 -4.22 15.89
CA PRO A 66 -16.29 -4.94 15.20
C PRO A 66 -16.26 -4.66 13.70
N SER A 67 -17.42 -4.43 13.05
CA SER A 67 -17.45 -4.04 11.63
C SER A 67 -16.79 -2.67 11.40
N ASN A 68 -17.04 -1.71 12.29
CA ASN A 68 -16.42 -0.38 12.21
C ASN A 68 -14.91 -0.43 12.47
N GLU A 69 -14.45 -1.26 13.40
CA GLU A 69 -13.03 -1.46 13.68
C GLU A 69 -12.28 -2.05 12.49
N VAL A 70 -12.82 -3.14 11.91
CA VAL A 70 -12.26 -3.74 10.69
C VAL A 70 -12.24 -2.71 9.55
N SER A 71 -13.33 -1.96 9.38
CA SER A 71 -13.41 -0.96 8.32
C SER A 71 -12.34 0.11 8.45
N LYS A 72 -12.14 0.63 9.66
CA LYS A 72 -11.11 1.64 9.93
C LYS A 72 -9.71 1.16 9.57
N ILE A 73 -9.38 -0.10 9.87
CA ILE A 73 -8.06 -0.67 9.55
C ILE A 73 -7.90 -0.78 8.03
N VAL A 74 -8.87 -1.38 7.35
CA VAL A 74 -8.76 -1.62 5.90
C VAL A 74 -8.82 -0.32 5.10
N ASP A 75 -9.56 0.69 5.56
CA ASP A 75 -9.58 2.03 4.95
C ASP A 75 -8.21 2.72 4.98
N GLN A 76 -7.37 2.41 5.99
CA GLN A 76 -6.02 2.99 6.13
C GLN A 76 -4.95 2.24 5.34
N MET A 77 -5.12 0.93 5.12
CA MET A 77 -4.11 0.09 4.45
C MET A 77 -3.66 0.61 3.09
N PRO A 78 -4.55 1.01 2.15
CA PRO A 78 -4.13 1.58 0.87
C PRO A 78 -3.20 2.78 1.03
N GLY A 79 -3.46 3.65 2.02
CA GLY A 79 -2.61 4.81 2.27
C GLY A 79 -1.17 4.43 2.65
N PHE A 80 -0.98 3.38 3.45
CA PHE A 80 0.35 2.88 3.81
C PHE A 80 1.09 2.31 2.58
N TYR A 81 0.41 1.52 1.75
CA TYR A 81 1.02 0.95 0.55
C TYR A 81 1.38 2.02 -0.49
N GLN A 82 0.51 3.00 -0.72
CA GLN A 82 0.81 4.15 -1.57
C GLN A 82 1.96 4.99 -1.02
N GLY A 83 1.94 5.29 0.28
CA GLY A 83 3.01 6.06 0.93
C GLY A 83 4.38 5.37 0.80
N ALA A 84 4.43 4.05 1.00
CA ALA A 84 5.64 3.27 0.79
C ALA A 84 6.11 3.28 -0.67
N ALA A 85 5.18 3.09 -1.62
CA ALA A 85 5.50 3.12 -3.05
C ALA A 85 6.05 4.49 -3.49
N ASP A 86 5.42 5.58 -3.06
CA ASP A 86 5.81 6.94 -3.44
C ASP A 86 7.12 7.36 -2.76
N GLY A 87 7.33 6.96 -1.50
CA GLY A 87 8.60 7.14 -0.79
C GLY A 87 9.76 6.41 -1.49
N GLY A 88 9.54 5.14 -1.85
CA GLY A 88 10.53 4.35 -2.58
C GLY A 88 10.86 4.94 -3.95
N LYS A 89 9.87 5.44 -4.70
CA LYS A 89 10.11 6.07 -6.00
C LYS A 89 10.96 7.33 -5.90
N LYS A 90 10.77 8.14 -4.86
CA LYS A 90 11.62 9.31 -4.59
C LYS A 90 13.06 8.89 -4.29
N ALA A 91 13.25 7.84 -3.50
CA ALA A 91 14.60 7.32 -3.20
C ALA A 91 15.32 6.83 -4.47
N VAL A 92 14.62 6.09 -5.35
CA VAL A 92 15.14 5.70 -6.67
C VAL A 92 15.52 6.93 -7.50
N GLY A 93 14.69 7.97 -7.50
CA GLY A 93 14.98 9.24 -8.19
C GLY A 93 16.26 9.90 -7.70
N TYR A 94 16.44 10.05 -6.39
CA TYR A 94 17.66 10.63 -5.82
C TYR A 94 18.92 9.82 -6.15
N TYR A 95 18.81 8.49 -6.19
CA TYR A 95 19.92 7.64 -6.60
C TYR A 95 20.33 7.91 -8.07
N LEU A 96 19.35 7.95 -8.99
CA LEU A 96 19.61 8.21 -10.41
C LEU A 96 20.17 9.62 -10.66
N ASP A 97 19.66 10.63 -9.96
CA ASP A 97 20.17 12.00 -10.03
C ASP A 97 21.63 12.07 -9.55
N GLY A 98 21.96 11.33 -8.48
CA GLY A 98 23.32 11.21 -7.96
C GLY A 98 24.28 10.52 -8.93
N GLU A 99 23.87 9.41 -9.52
CA GLU A 99 24.64 8.67 -10.54
C GLU A 99 24.92 9.56 -11.78
N ALA A 100 23.93 10.32 -12.23
CA ALA A 100 24.09 11.26 -13.35
C ALA A 100 25.13 12.35 -13.03
N ALA A 101 25.00 12.98 -11.85
CA ALA A 101 25.95 14.01 -11.41
C ALA A 101 27.38 13.49 -11.27
N ALA A 102 27.56 12.26 -10.77
CA ALA A 102 28.88 11.63 -10.65
C ALA A 102 29.48 11.30 -12.03
N THR A 103 28.66 10.83 -12.97
CA THR A 103 29.08 10.53 -14.36
C THR A 103 29.54 11.79 -15.08
N ASP A 104 28.80 12.90 -14.94
CA ASP A 104 29.16 14.18 -15.53
C ASP A 104 30.50 14.71 -14.98
N ALA A 105 30.73 14.60 -13.67
CA ALA A 105 31.96 15.03 -13.01
C ALA A 105 33.20 14.23 -13.43
N LEU A 106 33.04 12.97 -13.85
CA LEU A 106 34.14 12.14 -14.39
C LEU A 106 34.41 12.41 -15.88
N SER A 107 33.48 13.09 -16.56
CA SER A 107 33.55 13.38 -17.99
C SER A 107 34.08 14.80 -18.28
N SER A 108 34.31 15.61 -17.25
CA SER A 108 34.86 16.98 -17.29
C SER A 108 36.33 17.04 -16.90
#